data_AF-A0A2A4LDM9-F1
#
_entry.id   AF-A0A2A4LDM9-F1
#
_cell.length_a   1.000
_cell.length_b   1.000
_cell.length_c   1.000
_cell.angle_alpha   90.00
_cell.angle_beta   90.00
_cell.angle_gamma   90.00
#
_symmetry.space_group_name_H-M   'P 1'
#
loop_
_entity.id
_entity.type
_entity.pdbx_description
1 polymer ?
#
loop_
_entity_poly.entity_id
_entity_poly.type
_entity_poly.pdbx_seq_one_letter_code
_entity_poly.pdbx_strand_id
1 'polypeptide(L)' 'MTRFDDERLRQMIENHLRYTGSTVAENILENWDEYRPKFVKVMPTEYRRALAEIEAVQQAAGVAAE' A
#
# COMPACT_ATOMS: atom_id res chain seq x y z
N MET A 1 4.78 -7.08 -3.11
CA MET A 1 4.13 -6.43 -1.95
C MET A 1 5.09 -6.52 -0.79
N THR A 2 5.39 -5.41 -0.12
CA THR A 2 6.10 -5.48 1.17
C THR A 2 5.13 -5.99 2.25
N ARG A 3 5.63 -6.48 3.39
CA ARG A 3 4.77 -6.90 4.52
C ARG A 3 3.82 -5.77 4.95
N PHE A 4 4.30 -4.53 4.93
CA PHE A 4 3.51 -3.35 5.27
C PHE A 4 2.40 -3.05 4.25
N ASP A 5 2.58 -3.43 2.98
CA ASP A 5 1.54 -3.24 1.96
C ASP A 5 0.35 -4.17 2.21
N ASP A 6 0.58 -5.39 2.67
CA ASP A 6 -0.49 -6.35 2.98
C ASP A 6 -1.33 -5.88 4.17
N GLU A 7 -0.65 -5.48 5.24
CA GLU A 7 -1.30 -4.98 6.47
C GLU A 7 -2.16 -3.75 6.15
N ARG A 8 -1.63 -2.83 5.35
CA ARG A 8 -2.37 -1.64 4.90
C ARG A 8 -3.57 -2.00 4.03
N LEU A 9 -3.39 -2.89 3.05
CA LEU A 9 -4.48 -3.32 2.17
C LEU A 9 -5.61 -3.98 2.98
N ARG A 10 -5.26 -4.90 3.88
CA ARG A 10 -6.24 -5.57 4.75
C ARG A 10 -7.00 -4.56 5.60
N GLN A 11 -6.31 -3.60 6.22
CA GLN A 11 -6.96 -2.56 7.03
C GLN A 11 -7.94 -1.71 6.21
N MET A 12 -7.61 -1.39 4.96
CA MET A 12 -8.51 -0.66 4.06
C MET A 12 -9.78 -1.45 3.74
N ILE A 13 -9.65 -2.76 3.53
CA ILE A 13 -10.79 -3.65 3.26
C ILE A 13 -11.66 -3.84 4.52
N GLU A 14 -11.04 -3.99 5.69
CA GLU A 14 -11.76 -4.04 6.98
C GLU A 14 -12.55 -2.76 7.26
N ASN A 15 -11.95 -1.59 6.99
CA ASN A 15 -12.64 -0.32 7.09
C ASN A 15 -13.80 -0.23 6.10
N HIS A 16 -13.58 -0.67 4.85
CA HIS A 16 -14.64 -0.70 3.86
C HIS A 16 -15.82 -1.57 4.33
N LEU A 17 -15.56 -2.80 4.80
CA LEU A 17 -16.60 -3.67 5.37
C LEU A 17 -17.34 -2.97 6.51
N ARG A 18 -16.61 -2.39 7.46
CA ARG A 18 -17.21 -1.68 8.62
C ARG A 18 -18.14 -0.55 8.19
N TYR A 19 -17.77 0.23 7.18
CA TYR A 19 -18.52 1.41 6.78
C TYR A 19 -19.63 1.14 5.77
N THR A 20 -19.57 0.03 5.03
CA THR A 20 -20.52 -0.26 3.94
C THR A 20 -21.32 -1.54 4.11
N GLY A 21 -20.89 -2.46 4.98
CA GLY A 21 -21.48 -3.80 5.10
C GLY A 21 -21.27 -4.67 3.85
N SER A 22 -20.21 -4.39 3.06
CA SER A 22 -19.95 -5.10 1.80
C SER A 22 -19.68 -6.60 2.01
N THR A 23 -20.59 -7.45 1.55
CA THR A 23 -20.45 -8.92 1.57
C THR A 23 -19.25 -9.41 0.75
N VAL A 24 -18.85 -8.64 -0.27
CA VAL A 24 -17.63 -8.93 -1.05
C VAL A 24 -16.38 -8.71 -0.19
N ALA A 25 -16.35 -7.62 0.59
CA ALA A 25 -15.23 -7.35 1.47
C ALA A 25 -15.14 -8.38 2.62
N GLU A 26 -16.29 -8.79 3.16
CA GLU A 26 -16.37 -9.89 4.12
C GLU A 26 -15.76 -11.17 3.56
N ASN A 27 -16.22 -11.63 2.39
CA ASN A 27 -15.70 -12.84 1.76
C ASN A 27 -14.19 -12.76 1.43
N ILE A 28 -13.69 -11.59 1.04
CA ILE A 28 -12.25 -11.38 0.80
C ILE A 28 -11.45 -11.51 2.11
N LEU A 29 -11.95 -10.99 3.22
CA LEU A 29 -11.27 -11.05 4.52
C LEU A 29 -11.29 -12.45 5.13
N GLU A 30 -12.40 -13.19 4.95
CA GLU A 30 -12.52 -14.58 5.40
C GLU A 30 -11.58 -15.52 4.63
N ASN A 31 -11.38 -15.27 3.33
CA ASN A 31 -10.55 -16.08 2.45
C ASN A 31 -9.24 -15.37 2.07
N TRP A 32 -8.68 -14.62 3.02
CA TRP A 32 -7.59 -13.68 2.75
C TRP A 32 -6.40 -14.30 2.01
N ASP A 33 -5.94 -15.48 2.41
CA ASP A 33 -4.77 -16.13 1.79
C ASP A 33 -5.01 -16.52 0.32
N GLU A 34 -6.26 -16.77 -0.07
CA GLU A 34 -6.64 -17.05 -1.45
C GLU A 34 -6.73 -15.77 -2.28
N TYR A 35 -7.29 -14.69 -1.72
CA TYR A 35 -7.49 -13.43 -2.44
C TYR A 35 -6.23 -12.54 -2.46
N ARG A 36 -5.40 -12.58 -1.42
CA ARG A 36 -4.16 -11.81 -1.31
C ARG A 36 -3.30 -11.82 -2.58
N PRO A 37 -2.96 -12.98 -3.20
CA PRO A 37 -2.12 -13.00 -4.40
C PRO A 37 -2.79 -12.40 -5.65
N LYS A 38 -4.11 -12.18 -5.63
CA LYS A 38 -4.86 -11.59 -6.75
C LYS A 38 -4.78 -10.05 -6.78
N PHE A 39 -4.29 -9.42 -5.71
CA PHE A 39 -4.12 -7.96 -5.66
C PHE A 39 -2.81 -7.51 -6.30
N VAL A 40 -2.90 -6.52 -7.20
CA VAL A 40 -1.76 -5.91 -7.87
C VAL A 40 -1.53 -4.51 -7.33
N LYS A 41 -0.36 -4.27 -6.75
CA LYS A 41 0.09 -2.93 -6.38
C LYS A 41 0.53 -2.18 -7.64
N VAL A 42 -0.30 -1.25 -8.10
CA VAL A 42 0.03 -0.37 -9.23
C VAL A 42 0.79 0.85 -8.71
N MET A 43 2.01 1.04 -9.20
CA MET A 43 2.84 2.22 -8.93
C MET A 43 3.12 2.95 -10.24
N PRO A 44 2.50 4.12 -10.48
CA PRO A 44 2.76 4.91 -11.68
C PRO A 44 4.24 5.22 -11.84
N THR A 45 4.74 5.18 -13.08
CA THR A 45 6.16 5.41 -13.38
C THR A 45 6.63 6.78 -12.92
N GLU A 46 5.88 7.84 -13.25
CA GLU A 46 6.22 9.19 -12.83
C GLU A 46 6.15 9.38 -11.32
N TYR A 47 5.22 8.70 -10.64
CA TYR A 47 5.14 8.75 -9.19
C TYR A 47 6.36 8.08 -8.53
N ARG A 48 6.83 6.94 -9.06
CA ARG A 48 8.09 6.33 -8.60
C ARG A 48 9.29 7.23 -8.81
N ARG A 49 9.37 7.94 -9.95
CA ARG A 49 10.46 8.89 -10.22
C ARG A 49 10.44 10.05 -9.23
N ALA A 50 9.29 10.68 -9.02
CA ALA A 50 9.15 11.78 -8.08
C ALA A 50 9.51 11.36 -6.65
N LEU A 51 9.10 10.16 -6.21
CA LEU A 51 9.49 9.64 -4.89
C LEU A 51 11.01 9.46 -4.75
N ALA A 52 11.67 8.93 -5.79
CA ALA A 52 13.12 8.77 -5.78
C ALA A 52 13.87 10.11 -5.79
N GLU A 53 13.35 11.11 -6.50
CA GLU A 53 13.91 12.47 -6.50
C GLU A 53 13.77 13.14 -5.13
N ILE A 54 12.61 13.01 -4.48
CA ILE A 54 12.39 13.52 -3.12
C ILE A 54 13.35 12.86 -2.13
N GLU A 55 13.51 11.53 -2.20
CA GLU A 55 14.43 10.80 -1.33
C GLU A 55 15.90 11.22 -1.58
N ALA A 56 16.31 11.36 -2.84
CA ALA A 56 17.66 11.84 -3.18
C ALA A 56 17.94 13.25 -2.68
N VAL A 57 16.95 14.16 -2.79
CA VAL A 57 17.06 15.54 -2.24
C VAL A 57 17.15 15.51 -0.72
N GLN A 58 16.36 14.68 -0.05
CA GLN A 58 16.41 14.53 1.42
C GLN A 58 17.75 13.98 1.89
N GLN A 59 18.30 12.98 1.19
CA GLN A 59 19.63 12.44 1.49
C GLN A 59 20.69 13.52 1.30
N ALA A 60 20.71 14.21 0.15
CA ALA A 60 21.68 15.26 -0.16
C ALA A 60 21.62 16.45 0.83
N ALA A 61 20.42 16.85 1.26
CA ALA A 61 20.24 17.90 2.26
C ALA A 61 20.70 17.46 3.67
N GLY A 62 20.59 16.16 3.99
CA GLY A 62 21.13 15.59 5.23
C GLY A 62 22.66 15.57 5.25
N VAL A 63 23.32 15.24 4.13
CA VAL A 63 24.80 15.20 4.07
C VAL A 63 25.44 16.59 4.05
N ALA A 64 24.73 17.61 3.58
CA ALA A 64 25.23 18.99 3.55
C ALA A 64 25.17 19.70 4.91
N ALA A 65 24.52 19.09 5.91
CA ALA A 65 24.37 19.63 7.26
C ALA A 65 25.35 19.01 8.28
N GLU A 66 26.26 18.13 7.84
CA GLU A 66 27.38 17.58 8.62
C GLU A 66 28.73 18.23 8.27
#